data_AF-T1XBE3-F1
#
_entry.id   AF-T1XBE3-F1
#
_cell.length_a   1.000
_cell.length_b   1.000
_cell.length_c   1.000
_cell.angle_alpha   90.00
_cell.angle_beta   90.00
_cell.angle_gamma   90.00
#
_symmetry.space_group_name_H-M   'P 1'
#
loop_
_entity.id
_entity.type
_entity.pdbx_description
1 polymer ?
#
loop_
_entity_poly.entity_id
_entity_poly.type
_entity_poly.pdbx_seq_one_letter_code
_entity_poly.pdbx_strand_id
1 'polypeptide(L)' 'MPGVMISRNNFCVEVDGLALLRTDYSLASPEGKTILAGSSAEVVRRQADGSWLYVIDHAAGASLPRVED' A
#
# COMPACT_ATOMS: atom_id res chain seq x y z
N MET A 1 -14.86 11.96 6.37
CA MET A 1 -14.41 13.31 5.94
C MET A 1 -14.00 13.20 4.48
N PRO A 2 -14.45 14.11 3.61
CA PRO A 2 -13.98 14.14 2.22
C PRO A 2 -12.47 14.40 2.16
N GLY A 3 -11.79 13.83 1.17
CA GLY A 3 -10.36 13.99 0.96
C GLY A 3 -9.91 13.26 -0.30
N VAL A 4 -8.71 13.57 -0.76
CA VAL A 4 -8.08 12.93 -1.92
C VAL A 4 -6.92 12.08 -1.44
N MET A 5 -6.97 10.79 -1.78
CA MET A 5 -5.86 9.87 -1.54
C MET A 5 -5.04 9.71 -2.81
N ILE A 6 -3.73 9.80 -2.68
CA ILE A 6 -2.77 9.38 -3.71
C ILE A 6 -2.01 8.21 -3.14
N SER A 7 -1.88 7.15 -3.94
CA SER A 7 -1.16 5.93 -3.59
C SER A 7 -0.27 5.54 -4.75
N ARG A 8 1.01 5.29 -4.50
CA ARG A 8 2.00 4.97 -5.52
C ARG A 8 2.81 3.75 -5.14
N ASN A 9 2.57 2.64 -5.83
CA ASN A 9 3.41 1.44 -5.72
C ASN A 9 4.80 1.80 -6.25
N ASN A 10 5.79 1.84 -5.36
CA ASN A 10 7.17 2.17 -5.69
C ASN A 10 8.06 0.92 -5.80
N PHE A 11 7.53 -0.25 -5.43
CA PHE A 11 8.19 -1.54 -5.49
C PHE A 11 7.17 -2.63 -5.84
N CYS A 12 7.59 -3.61 -6.65
CA CYS A 12 6.80 -4.79 -6.99
C CYS A 12 7.74 -5.97 -7.25
N VAL A 13 7.56 -7.08 -6.51
CA VAL A 13 8.23 -8.35 -6.77
C VAL A 13 7.17 -9.41 -6.99
N GLU A 14 7.15 -10.00 -8.18
CA GLU A 14 6.20 -11.04 -8.57
C GLU A 14 6.85 -12.43 -8.52
N VAL A 15 6.10 -13.41 -7.99
CA VAL A 15 6.42 -14.84 -8.05
C VAL A 15 5.13 -15.66 -8.06
N ASP A 16 5.00 -16.58 -9.02
CA ASP A 16 3.90 -17.56 -9.11
C ASP A 16 2.48 -16.98 -8.90
N GLY A 17 2.19 -15.83 -9.51
CA GLY A 17 0.88 -15.19 -9.40
C GLY A 17 0.61 -14.51 -8.05
N LEU A 18 1.63 -14.34 -7.22
CA LEU A 18 1.65 -13.43 -6.08
C LEU A 18 2.57 -12.25 -6.40
N ALA A 19 2.27 -11.08 -5.84
CA ALA A 19 3.21 -9.97 -5.85
C ALA A 19 3.27 -9.30 -4.47
N LEU A 20 4.49 -9.03 -4.02
CA LEU A 20 4.79 -8.17 -2.89
C LEU A 20 4.92 -6.72 -3.39
N LEU A 21 4.14 -5.82 -2.81
CA LEU A 21 4.16 -4.41 -3.13
C LEU A 21 4.64 -3.59 -1.94
N ARG A 22 5.31 -2.47 -2.23
CA ARG A 22 5.47 -1.36 -1.30
C ARG A 22 4.87 -0.12 -1.95
N THR A 23 4.09 0.59 -1.16
CA THR A 23 3.28 1.70 -1.66
C THR A 23 3.39 2.88 -0.72
N ASP A 24 3.76 4.05 -1.24
CA ASP A 24 3.67 5.29 -0.49
C ASP A 24 2.30 5.92 -0.73
N TYR A 25 1.61 6.28 0.35
CA TYR A 25 0.30 6.92 0.28
C TYR A 25 0.24 8.22 1.08
N SER A 26 -0.60 9.14 0.60
CA SER A 26 -0.99 10.34 1.32
C SER A 26 -2.46 10.64 1.11
N LEU A 27 -3.12 11.12 2.16
CA LEU A 27 -4.49 11.59 2.18
C LEU A 27 -4.48 13.08 2.52
N ALA A 28 -5.03 13.91 1.64
CA ALA A 28 -5.18 15.34 1.86
C ALA A 28 -6.65 15.74 2.05
N SER A 29 -6.90 16.75 2.88
CA SER A 29 -8.19 17.42 2.97
C SER A 29 -8.49 18.19 1.68
N PRO A 30 -9.74 18.64 1.45
CA PRO A 30 -10.07 19.48 0.29
C PRO A 30 -9.24 20.77 0.22
N GLU A 31 -8.76 21.27 1.36
CA GLU A 31 -7.90 22.47 1.48
C GLU A 31 -6.41 22.16 1.26
N GLY A 32 -6.07 20.91 0.93
CA GLY A 32 -4.69 20.47 0.64
C GLY A 32 -3.86 20.12 1.88
N LYS A 33 -4.45 20.11 3.08
CA LYS A 33 -3.73 19.73 4.30
C LYS A 33 -3.56 18.21 4.36
N THR A 34 -2.35 17.72 4.60
CA THR A 34 -2.12 16.28 4.83
C THR A 34 -2.84 15.85 6.11
N ILE A 35 -3.74 14.87 5.97
CA ILE A 35 -4.47 14.22 7.07
C ILE A 35 -3.69 12.99 7.54
N LEU A 36 -3.18 12.19 6.59
CA LEU A 36 -2.46 10.95 6.84
C LEU A 36 -1.44 10.71 5.73
N ALA A 37 -0.28 10.15 6.06
CA ALA A 37 0.67 9.63 5.09
C ALA A 37 1.42 8.44 5.69
N GLY A 38 1.92 7.56 4.83
CA GLY A 38 2.68 6.38 5.25
C GLY A 38 3.14 5.53 4.07
N SER A 39 3.78 4.41 4.40
CA SER A 39 4.15 3.37 3.45
C SER A 39 3.58 2.02 3.89
N SER A 40 2.85 1.36 3.00
CA SER A 40 2.30 0.02 3.22
C SER A 40 3.25 -1.07 2.70
N ALA A 41 3.03 -2.27 3.21
CA ALA A 41 3.51 -3.51 2.61
C ALA A 41 2.29 -4.38 2.29
N GLU A 42 2.16 -4.79 1.04
CA GLU A 42 0.93 -5.42 0.55
C GLU A 42 1.28 -6.71 -0.21
N VAL A 43 0.39 -7.70 -0.14
CA VAL A 43 0.48 -8.89 -0.99
C VAL A 43 -0.79 -8.97 -1.83
N VAL A 44 -0.61 -9.05 -3.15
CA VAL A 44 -1.70 -9.25 -4.11
C VAL A 44 -1.57 -10.62 -4.77
N ARG A 45 -2.70 -11.18 -5.21
CA ARG A 45 -2.76 -12.44 -5.96
C ARG A 45 -3.48 -12.23 -7.29
N ARG A 46 -2.92 -12.82 -8.35
CA ARG A 46 -3.53 -12.89 -9.66
C ARG A 46 -4.67 -13.91 -9.64
N GLN A 47 -5.84 -13.50 -10.08
CA GLN A 47 -7.02 -14.34 -10.20
C GLN A 47 -7.01 -15.08 -11.55
N ALA A 48 -7.93 -16.05 -11.72
CA ALA A 48 -8.04 -16.83 -12.95
C ALA A 48 -8.35 -15.97 -14.19
N ASP A 49 -9.05 -14.85 -14.01
CA ASP A 49 -9.36 -13.87 -15.06
C ASP A 49 -8.22 -12.88 -15.34
N GLY A 50 -7.09 -13.02 -14.63
CA GLY A 50 -5.92 -12.18 -14.76
C GLY A 50 -5.95 -10.89 -13.94
N SER A 51 -7.04 -10.58 -13.25
CA SER A 51 -7.11 -9.47 -12.30
C SER A 51 -6.21 -9.71 -11.08
N TRP A 52 -5.85 -8.65 -10.36
CA TRP A 52 -5.07 -8.74 -9.12
C TRP A 52 -5.91 -8.24 -7.96
N LEU A 53 -5.96 -9.00 -6.87
CA LEU A 53 -6.69 -8.63 -5.65
C LEU A 53 -5.76 -8.71 -4.44
N TYR A 54 -5.98 -7.82 -3.48
CA TYR A 54 -5.30 -7.86 -2.19
C TYR A 54 -5.61 -9.14 -1.43
N VAL A 55 -4.55 -9.77 -0.93
CA VAL A 55 -4.61 -10.89 0.03
C VAL A 55 -4.13 -10.43 1.41
N ILE A 56 -3.16 -9.52 1.45
CA ILE A 56 -2.71 -8.83 2.66
C ILE A 56 -2.62 -7.33 2.35
N ASP A 57 -3.19 -6.52 3.23
CA ASP A 57 -3.01 -5.08 3.26
C ASP A 57 -2.50 -4.70 4.65
N HIS A 58 -1.19 -4.45 4.75
CA HIS A 58 -0.58 -3.91 5.95
C HIS A 58 -0.22 -2.44 5.71
N ALA A 59 -1.19 -1.56 5.92
CA ALA A 59 -1.07 -0.11 5.68
C ALA A 59 0.17 0.55 6.31
N ALA A 60 0.61 0.11 7.49
CA ALA A 60 1.82 0.65 8.15
C ALA A 60 3.09 -0.20 7.94
N GLY A 61 3.01 -1.33 7.23
CA GLY A 61 4.02 -2.39 7.28
C GLY A 61 5.43 -1.94 6.85
N ALA A 62 5.53 -0.95 5.96
CA ALA A 62 6.80 -0.40 5.50
C ALA A 62 7.20 0.90 6.23
N SER A 63 6.46 1.32 7.26
CA SER A 63 6.74 2.50 8.08
C SER A 63 6.98 2.18 9.55
N LEU A 64 6.75 0.94 9.99
CA LEU A 64 7.03 0.53 11.36
C LEU A 64 8.54 0.51 11.62
N PRO A 65 8.98 0.96 12.82
CA PRO A 65 10.37 0.83 13.21
C PRO A 65 10.74 -0.64 13.42
N ARG A 66 12.03 -0.94 13.35
CA ARG A 66 12.57 -2.23 13.79
C ARG A 66 12.21 -2.45 15.27
N VAL A 67 11.83 -3.67 15.61
CA VAL A 67 11.65 -4.10 17.01
C VAL A 67 13.04 -4.33 17.63
N GLU A 68 13.26 -3.79 18.83
CA GLU A 68 14.46 -4.03 19.63
C GLU A 68 14.31 -5.35 20.42
N ASP A 69 15.43 -5.99 20.75
CA ASP A 69 15.47 -7.28 21.47
C ASP A 69 15.10 -7.14 22.96
#